data_AF-A0A1H7ZIJ0-F1
#
_entry.id   AF-A0A1H7ZIJ0-F1
#
_cell.length_a   1.000
_cell.length_b   1.000
_cell.length_c   1.000
_cell.angle_alpha   90.00
_cell.angle_beta   90.00
_cell.angle_gamma   90.00
#
_symmetry.space_group_name_H-M   'P 1'
#
loop_
_entity.id
_entity.type
_entity.pdbx_description
1 polymer ?
#
loop_
_entity_poly.entity_id
_entity_poly.type
_entity_poly.pdbx_seq_one_letter_code
_entity_poly.pdbx_strand_id
1 'polypeptide(L)'
;MRRAIVVHLFLVVGAFAPAAQAAAVDCAGEHFVAGERTLPTHDEALAQCRAEEVAMTHPERGNYETQRSCYDVSSPGTHGDWRHGRIAVDVVERQSGVAYTFEALWMCKPVN
;
A
#
# COMPACT_ATOMS: atom_id res chain seq x y z
N MET A 1 -44.90 -43.17 6.09
CA MET A 1 -43.74 -43.51 5.23
C MET A 1 -42.60 -42.58 5.59
N ARG A 2 -41.44 -43.11 6.00
CA ARG A 2 -40.20 -42.36 6.28
C ARG A 2 -39.48 -42.05 4.95
N ARG A 3 -38.85 -40.86 4.85
CA ARG A 3 -37.56 -40.56 4.16
C ARG A 3 -37.37 -39.02 4.16
N ALA A 4 -36.63 -38.51 5.14
CA ALA A 4 -35.19 -38.17 5.07
C ALA A 4 -34.96 -36.81 4.38
N ILE A 5 -34.88 -35.75 5.19
CA ILE A 5 -34.42 -34.42 4.79
C ILE A 5 -32.89 -34.49 4.72
N VAL A 6 -32.34 -34.45 3.52
CA VAL A 6 -30.90 -34.31 3.29
C VAL A 6 -30.56 -32.82 3.44
N VAL A 7 -29.99 -32.44 4.58
CA VAL A 7 -29.43 -31.11 4.77
C VAL A 7 -28.07 -31.10 4.09
N HIS A 8 -27.99 -30.49 2.90
CA HIS A 8 -26.72 -30.26 2.24
C HIS A 8 -25.92 -29.21 3.00
N LEU A 9 -24.98 -29.70 3.82
CA LEU A 9 -23.95 -28.89 4.47
C LEU A 9 -23.01 -28.36 3.37
N PHE A 10 -23.23 -27.14 2.90
CA PHE A 10 -22.29 -26.46 1.99
C PHE A 10 -21.04 -26.06 2.80
N LEU A 11 -19.99 -26.86 2.66
CA LEU A 11 -18.63 -26.53 3.08
C LEU A 11 -18.14 -25.36 2.20
N VAL A 12 -18.19 -24.15 2.73
CA VAL A 12 -17.49 -23.00 2.13
C VAL A 12 -16.00 -23.20 2.39
N VAL A 13 -15.31 -23.79 1.41
CA VAL A 13 -13.84 -23.75 1.37
C VAL A 13 -13.46 -22.33 0.98
N GLY A 14 -13.23 -21.48 1.99
CA GLY A 14 -12.61 -20.19 1.80
C GLY A 14 -11.21 -20.42 1.23
N ALA A 15 -11.04 -20.15 -0.06
CA ALA A 15 -9.73 -20.10 -0.67
C ALA A 15 -8.98 -18.90 -0.09
N PHE A 16 -8.18 -19.15 0.95
CA PHE A 16 -7.20 -18.19 1.42
C PHE A 16 -6.15 -18.04 0.31
N ALA A 17 -6.32 -17.02 -0.54
CA ALA A 17 -5.26 -16.60 -1.44
C ALA A 17 -4.02 -16.30 -0.58
N PRO A 18 -2.83 -16.84 -0.90
CA PRO A 18 -1.63 -16.47 -0.16
C PRO A 18 -1.46 -14.96 -0.31
N ALA A 19 -1.37 -14.26 0.82
CA ALA A 19 -0.95 -12.87 0.83
C ALA A 19 0.37 -12.82 0.06
N ALA A 20 0.35 -12.19 -1.12
CA ALA A 20 1.56 -11.99 -1.90
C ALA A 20 2.57 -11.35 -0.97
N GLN A 21 3.63 -12.07 -0.61
CA GLN A 21 4.69 -11.51 0.20
C GLN A 21 5.27 -10.38 -0.64
N ALA A 22 4.98 -9.14 -0.25
CA ALA A 22 5.69 -7.99 -0.78
C ALA A 22 7.17 -8.26 -0.50
N ALA A 23 7.94 -8.47 -1.56
CA ALA A 23 9.37 -8.71 -1.43
C ALA A 23 9.94 -7.55 -0.63
N ALA A 24 10.47 -7.82 0.57
CA ALA A 24 11.10 -6.81 1.38
C ALA A 24 12.24 -6.21 0.55
N VAL A 25 12.10 -4.94 0.18
CA VAL A 25 13.15 -4.23 -0.53
C VAL A 25 14.05 -3.62 0.53
N ASP A 26 15.18 -4.27 0.77
CA ASP A 26 16.24 -3.64 1.53
C ASP A 26 16.92 -2.62 0.61
N CYS A 27 16.71 -1.34 0.90
CA CYS A 27 17.20 -0.22 0.09
C CYS A 27 18.49 0.33 0.67
N ALA A 28 19.50 0.51 -0.18
CA ALA A 28 20.62 1.40 0.13
C ALA A 28 20.11 2.85 0.21
N GLY A 29 20.79 3.69 1.00
CA GLY A 29 20.46 5.12 1.15
C GLY A 29 20.82 6.00 -0.06
N GLU A 30 21.01 5.40 -1.25
CA GLU A 30 21.28 6.13 -2.49
C GLU A 30 19.97 6.55 -3.17
N HIS A 31 19.89 7.81 -3.59
CA HIS A 31 18.73 8.37 -4.27
C HIS A 31 18.91 8.41 -5.78
N PHE A 32 17.83 8.08 -6.51
CA PHE A 32 17.80 8.26 -7.96
C PHE A 32 17.49 9.71 -8.33
N VAL A 33 18.26 10.29 -9.27
CA VAL A 33 18.06 11.66 -9.76
C VAL A 33 17.59 11.64 -11.21
N ALA A 34 16.41 12.21 -11.45
CA ALA A 34 15.79 12.33 -12.77
C ALA A 34 15.55 13.81 -13.11
N GLY A 35 16.45 14.40 -13.90
CA GLY A 35 16.43 15.84 -14.16
C GLY A 35 16.66 16.62 -12.88
N GLU A 36 15.72 17.49 -12.50
CA GLU A 36 15.77 18.27 -11.26
C GLU A 36 15.13 17.56 -10.06
N ARG A 37 14.58 16.35 -10.25
CA ARG A 37 13.88 15.61 -9.19
C ARG A 37 14.77 14.54 -8.61
N THR A 38 14.84 14.51 -7.28
CA THR A 38 15.42 13.40 -6.52
C THR A 38 14.27 12.54 -6.00
N LEU A 39 14.28 11.25 -6.33
CA LEU A 39 13.28 10.30 -5.83
C LEU A 39 13.69 9.78 -4.45
N PRO A 40 12.75 9.66 -3.50
CA PRO A 40 13.02 9.06 -2.20
C PRO A 40 13.34 7.57 -2.34
N THR A 41 14.05 7.03 -1.36
CA THR A 41 14.13 5.59 -1.12
C THR A 41 12.76 5.03 -0.70
N HIS A 42 12.61 3.70 -0.67
CA HIS A 42 11.36 3.07 -0.22
C HIS A 42 10.99 3.47 1.21
N ASP A 43 11.95 3.39 2.13
CA ASP A 43 11.73 3.72 3.54
C ASP A 43 11.34 5.19 3.74
N GLU A 44 12.00 6.11 3.03
CA GLU A 44 11.66 7.53 3.08
C GLU A 44 10.25 7.79 2.54
N ALA A 45 9.89 7.17 1.42
CA ALA A 45 8.55 7.30 0.85
C ALA A 45 7.47 6.75 1.80
N LEU A 46 7.73 5.61 2.45
CA LEU A 46 6.82 5.01 3.41
C LEU A 46 6.70 5.87 4.69
N ALA A 47 7.82 6.40 5.18
CA ALA A 47 7.84 7.30 6.32
C ALA A 47 7.08 8.61 6.03
N GLN A 48 7.31 9.20 4.85
CA GLN A 48 6.58 10.38 4.39
C GLN A 48 5.08 10.10 4.29
N CYS A 49 4.70 8.99 3.67
CA CYS A 49 3.29 8.59 3.57
C CYS A 49 2.63 8.52 4.96
N ARG A 50 3.28 7.89 5.95
CA ARG A 50 2.72 7.78 7.31
C ARG A 50 2.57 9.14 7.99
N ALA A 51 3.54 10.04 7.79
CA ALA A 51 3.46 11.39 8.34
C ALA A 51 2.29 12.17 7.71
N GLU A 52 2.10 12.05 6.40
CA GLU A 52 1.01 12.67 5.67
C GLU A 52 -0.35 12.05 6.03
N GLU A 53 -0.44 10.73 6.17
CA GLU A 53 -1.64 10.03 6.64
C GLU A 53 -2.08 10.61 7.99
N VAL A 54 -1.18 10.68 8.98
CA VAL A 54 -1.48 11.23 10.32
C VAL A 54 -1.94 12.68 10.24
N ALA A 55 -1.33 13.49 9.38
CA ALA A 55 -1.74 14.88 9.20
C ALA A 55 -3.14 14.99 8.56
N MET A 56 -3.41 14.19 7.53
CA MET A 56 -4.68 14.16 6.80
C MET A 56 -5.84 13.61 7.61
N THR A 57 -5.59 12.64 8.51
CA THR A 57 -6.62 11.90 9.24
C THR A 57 -6.71 12.25 10.72
N HIS A 58 -5.99 13.30 11.15
CA HIS A 58 -6.05 13.81 12.52
C HIS A 58 -7.50 14.02 12.99
N PRO A 59 -7.91 13.53 14.18
CA PRO A 59 -9.32 13.53 14.60
C PRO A 59 -10.00 14.90 14.60
N GLU A 60 -9.26 15.95 15.00
CA GLU A 60 -9.82 17.30 15.14
C GLU A 60 -9.64 18.22 13.92
N ARG A 61 -8.59 18.01 13.12
CA ARG A 61 -8.16 18.95 12.07
C ARG A 61 -7.93 18.29 10.70
N GLY A 62 -8.01 16.97 10.63
CA GLY A 62 -7.86 16.22 9.41
C GLY A 62 -9.14 16.26 8.58
N ASN A 63 -8.99 16.45 7.27
CA ASN A 63 -10.13 16.47 6.35
C ASN A 63 -10.61 15.07 5.98
N TYR A 64 -9.85 14.03 6.35
CA TYR A 64 -10.05 12.67 5.88
C TYR A 64 -10.19 11.66 7.03
N GLU A 65 -10.72 10.50 6.69
CA GLU A 65 -10.68 9.27 7.48
C GLU A 65 -9.78 8.24 6.77
N THR A 66 -8.97 7.51 7.54
CA THR A 66 -8.14 6.42 6.99
C THR A 66 -9.05 5.31 6.48
N GLN A 67 -8.90 4.91 5.22
CA GLN A 67 -9.52 3.71 4.65
C GLN A 67 -8.51 2.56 4.56
N ARG A 68 -7.29 2.85 4.08
CA ARG A 68 -6.17 1.92 4.05
C ARG A 68 -4.88 2.68 4.29
N SER A 69 -4.22 2.37 5.40
CA SER A 69 -2.91 2.94 5.74
C SER A 69 -1.84 2.58 4.71
N CYS A 70 -0.77 3.37 4.68
CA CYS A 70 0.30 3.32 3.70
C CYS A 70 0.73 1.90 3.29
N TYR A 71 0.71 1.63 1.98
CA TYR A 71 0.98 0.31 1.41
C TYR A 71 1.73 0.39 0.06
N ASP A 72 2.46 -0.67 -0.27
CA ASP A 72 3.03 -0.86 -1.61
C ASP A 72 1.92 -1.20 -2.63
N VAL A 73 1.80 -0.37 -3.68
CA VAL A 73 0.74 -0.53 -4.69
C VAL A 73 0.90 -1.83 -5.48
N SER A 74 2.13 -2.24 -5.74
CA SER A 74 2.47 -3.44 -6.50
C SER A 74 3.85 -3.94 -6.14
N SER A 75 4.19 -5.15 -6.60
CA SER A 75 5.58 -5.63 -6.57
C SER A 75 6.51 -4.60 -7.23
N PRO A 76 7.69 -4.32 -6.65
CA PRO A 76 8.58 -3.33 -7.22
C PRO A 76 9.22 -3.79 -8.53
N GLY A 77 9.40 -2.84 -9.45
CA GLY A 77 10.06 -3.01 -10.75
C GLY A 77 11.57 -2.77 -10.68
N THR A 78 12.21 -2.78 -11.86
CA THR A 78 13.66 -2.60 -12.01
C THR A 78 13.98 -1.63 -13.14
N HIS A 79 14.98 -0.78 -12.94
CA HIS A 79 15.55 0.10 -13.97
C HIS A 79 17.08 0.11 -13.84
N GLY A 80 17.77 -0.68 -14.67
CA GLY A 80 19.19 -0.97 -14.45
C GLY A 80 19.38 -1.61 -13.07
N ASP A 81 20.34 -1.10 -12.31
CA ASP A 81 20.64 -1.56 -10.94
C ASP A 81 19.66 -1.03 -9.89
N TRP A 82 18.64 -0.28 -10.28
CA TRP A 82 17.70 0.36 -9.36
C TRP A 82 16.39 -0.43 -9.24
N ARG A 83 15.83 -0.46 -8.04
CA ARG A 83 14.47 -0.91 -7.73
C ARG A 83 13.56 0.31 -7.63
N HIS A 84 12.33 0.19 -8.11
CA HIS A 84 11.35 1.26 -8.00
C HIS A 84 9.95 0.73 -7.72
N GLY A 85 9.11 1.54 -7.09
CA GLY A 85 7.74 1.19 -6.78
C GLY A 85 6.92 2.40 -6.38
N ARG A 86 5.69 2.16 -5.91
CA ARG A 86 4.81 3.22 -5.42
C ARG A 86 4.27 2.86 -4.05
N ILE A 87 4.24 3.85 -3.16
CA ILE A 87 3.49 3.81 -1.92
C ILE A 87 2.18 4.55 -2.13
N ALA A 88 1.09 4.02 -1.60
CA ALA A 88 -0.20 4.68 -1.61
C ALA A 88 -0.85 4.68 -0.22
N VAL A 89 -1.75 5.63 0.00
CA VAL A 89 -2.68 5.67 1.13
C VAL A 89 -4.08 5.93 0.58
N ASP A 90 -5.06 5.15 1.05
CA ASP A 90 -6.47 5.34 0.70
C ASP A 90 -7.18 6.04 1.85
N VAL A 91 -7.90 7.10 1.54
CA VAL A 91 -8.65 7.90 2.50
C VAL A 91 -10.02 8.29 1.98
N VAL A 92 -10.93 8.61 2.89
CA VAL A 92 -12.28 9.12 2.56
C VAL A 92 -12.41 10.54 3.11
N GLU A 93 -12.81 11.51 2.29
CA GLU A 93 -13.04 12.88 2.75
C GLU A 93 -14.28 12.95 3.64
N ARG A 94 -14.14 13.51 4.85
CA ARG A 94 -15.20 13.55 5.87
C ARG A 94 -16.46 14.28 5.43
N GLN A 95 -16.31 15.34 4.65
CA GLN A 95 -17.44 16.20 4.28
C GLN A 95 -18.28 15.59 3.16
N SER A 96 -17.64 14.99 2.16
CA SER A 96 -18.28 14.50 0.95
C SER A 96 -18.49 12.99 0.93
N GLY A 97 -17.73 12.23 1.72
CA GLY A 97 -17.66 10.77 1.65
C GLY A 97 -16.93 10.25 0.41
N VAL A 98 -16.26 11.11 -0.37
CA VAL A 98 -15.52 10.72 -1.57
C VAL A 98 -14.20 10.05 -1.19
N ALA A 99 -13.92 8.91 -1.81
CA ALA A 99 -12.66 8.18 -1.64
C ALA A 99 -11.57 8.76 -2.54
N TYR A 100 -10.36 8.87 -1.98
CA TYR A 100 -9.14 9.33 -2.65
C TYR A 100 -8.01 8.34 -2.39
N THR A 101 -7.16 8.15 -3.39
CA THR A 101 -5.88 7.45 -3.27
C THR A 101 -4.78 8.47 -3.56
N PHE A 102 -3.88 8.67 -2.60
CA PHE A 102 -2.67 9.46 -2.79
C PHE A 102 -1.49 8.51 -3.00
N GLU A 103 -0.68 8.76 -4.04
CA GLU A 103 0.45 7.90 -4.40
C GLU A 103 1.76 8.69 -4.50
N ALA A 104 2.87 8.06 -4.12
CA ALA A 104 4.22 8.57 -4.30
C ALA A 104 5.13 7.52 -4.95
N LEU A 105 5.99 7.97 -5.88
CA LEU A 105 7.01 7.15 -6.52
C LEU A 105 8.29 7.14 -5.66
N TRP A 106 8.91 5.97 -5.51
CA TRP A 106 10.21 5.81 -4.89
C TRP A 106 11.15 5.02 -5.78
N MET A 107 12.45 5.21 -5.59
CA MET A 107 13.48 4.49 -6.34
C MET A 107 14.79 4.44 -5.54
N CYS A 108 15.32 3.24 -5.34
CA CYS A 108 16.53 3.00 -4.55
C CYS A 108 17.40 1.91 -5.21
N LYS A 109 18.69 1.88 -4.88
CA LYS A 109 19.50 0.67 -5.16
C LYS A 109 19.22 -0.38 -4.09
N PRO A 110 19.12 -1.67 -4.44
CA PRO A 110 19.04 -2.73 -3.44
C PRO A 110 20.35 -2.82 -2.65
N VAL A 111 20.27 -3.17 -1.37
CA VAL A 111 21.45 -3.59 -0.61
C VAL A 111 21.83 -4.98 -1.13
N ASN A 112 23.06 -5.14 -1.61
CA ASN A 112 23.59 -6.42 -2.10
C ASN A 112 23.72 -7.45 -0.96
#